data_AF-A0ABD2PHE1-F1
#
_entry.id   AF-A0ABD2PHE1-F1
#
_cell.length_a   1.000
_cell.length_b   1.000
_cell.length_c   1.000
_cell.angle_alpha   90.00
_cell.angle_beta   90.00
_cell.angle_gamma   90.00
#
_symmetry.space_group_name_H-M   'P 1'
#
loop_
_entity.id
_entity.type
_entity.pdbx_description
1 polymer ?
#
loop_
_entity_poly.entity_id
_entity_poly.type
_entity_poly.pdbx_seq_one_letter_code
_entity_poly.pdbx_strand_id
1 'polypeptide(L)'
;MVLTKILTALPVSFKHFVTAYDSAPIENQNLANLTARLLEKKRNCNRQEVTALVVGKTNEGRKCFSCGKAGHYKKSCRTNKKHCEHCNKKGHLKKDCWFLSREGLLEK
;
A
#
# COMPACT_ATOMS: atom_id res chain seq x y z
N MET A 1 -2.24 37.48 -18.76
CA MET A 1 -2.95 36.31 -19.36
C MET A 1 -3.91 35.75 -18.32
N VAL A 2 -5.12 35.31 -18.71
CA VAL A 2 -6.19 34.89 -17.78
C VAL A 2 -5.76 33.69 -16.91
N LEU A 3 -4.95 32.78 -17.45
CA LEU A 3 -4.45 31.60 -16.74
C LEU A 3 -3.58 31.93 -15.53
N THR A 4 -2.65 32.90 -15.65
CA THR A 4 -1.77 33.31 -14.53
C THR A 4 -2.59 33.84 -13.34
N LYS A 5 -3.66 34.60 -13.61
CA LYS A 5 -4.57 35.11 -12.56
C LYS A 5 -5.33 33.99 -11.86
N ILE A 6 -5.69 32.93 -12.60
CA ILE A 6 -6.35 31.75 -12.03
C ILE A 6 -5.35 30.99 -11.14
N LEU A 7 -4.11 30.79 -11.61
CA LEU A 7 -3.08 30.07 -10.87
C LEU A 7 -2.67 30.77 -9.57
N THR A 8 -2.65 32.12 -9.55
CA THR A 8 -2.31 32.90 -8.34
C THR A 8 -3.48 33.02 -7.35
N ALA A 9 -4.71 32.81 -7.80
CA ALA A 9 -5.91 32.80 -6.94
C ALA A 9 -6.20 31.41 -6.33
N LEU A 10 -5.46 30.36 -6.73
CA LEU A 10 -5.61 29.03 -6.18
C LEU A 10 -5.05 28.94 -4.74
N PRO A 11 -5.67 28.14 -3.84
CA PRO A 11 -5.19 27.95 -2.47
C PRO A 11 -3.79 27.35 -2.42
N VAL A 12 -3.06 27.62 -1.33
CA VAL A 12 -1.65 27.17 -1.16
C VAL A 12 -1.48 25.65 -1.26
N SER A 13 -2.53 24.87 -0.98
CA SER A 13 -2.56 23.41 -1.13
C SER A 13 -2.33 22.92 -2.56
N PHE A 14 -2.55 23.78 -3.55
CA PHE A 14 -2.33 23.49 -4.97
C PHE A 14 -0.95 23.97 -5.47
N LYS A 15 -0.04 24.40 -4.58
CA LYS A 15 1.30 24.90 -4.98
C LYS A 15 2.06 23.92 -5.89
N HIS A 16 2.07 22.63 -5.54
CA HIS A 16 2.71 21.59 -6.36
C HIS A 16 2.04 21.38 -7.72
N PHE A 17 0.73 21.61 -7.79
CA PHE A 17 -0.01 21.56 -9.04
C PHE A 17 0.33 22.76 -9.92
N VAL A 18 0.37 23.97 -9.35
CA VAL A 18 0.74 25.20 -10.06
C VAL A 18 2.14 25.07 -10.63
N THR A 19 3.13 24.59 -9.87
CA THR A 19 4.49 24.34 -10.37
C THR A 19 4.52 23.32 -11.51
N ALA A 20 3.79 22.20 -11.38
CA ALA A 20 3.74 21.17 -12.42
C ALA A 20 2.93 21.56 -13.67
N TYR A 21 2.05 22.55 -13.56
CA TYR A 21 1.31 23.12 -14.69
C TYR A 21 2.13 24.19 -15.41
N ASP A 22 2.87 25.01 -14.67
CA ASP A 22 3.79 26.01 -15.23
C ASP A 22 4.93 25.37 -16.04
N SER A 23 5.40 24.19 -15.63
CA SER A 23 6.40 23.40 -16.37
C SER A 23 5.85 22.64 -17.58
N ALA A 24 4.52 22.65 -17.82
CA ALA A 24 3.94 21.99 -18.99
C ALA A 24 4.18 22.84 -20.26
N PRO A 25 4.28 22.20 -21.45
CA PRO A 25 4.49 22.95 -22.69
C PRO A 25 3.31 23.88 -22.98
N ILE A 26 3.59 25.01 -23.65
CA ILE A 26 2.66 26.13 -23.89
C ILE A 26 1.37 25.67 -24.59
N GLU A 27 1.46 24.68 -25.48
CA GLU A 27 0.31 24.04 -26.15
C GLU A 27 -0.73 23.47 -25.16
N ASN A 28 -0.26 22.99 -24.01
CA ASN A 28 -1.08 22.42 -22.95
C ASN A 28 -1.45 23.46 -21.86
N GLN A 29 -0.96 24.69 -21.98
CA GLN A 29 -1.30 25.80 -21.08
C GLN A 29 -2.56 26.53 -21.57
N ASN A 30 -3.68 25.81 -21.56
CA ASN A 30 -5.01 26.34 -21.89
C ASN A 30 -6.03 26.05 -20.78
N LEU A 31 -7.17 26.74 -20.82
CA LEU A 31 -8.21 26.66 -19.80
C LEU A 31 -8.83 25.25 -19.71
N ALA A 32 -8.96 24.54 -20.82
CA ALA A 32 -9.53 23.19 -20.85
C ALA A 32 -8.62 22.18 -20.14
N ASN A 33 -7.32 22.22 -20.42
CA ASN A 33 -6.33 21.38 -19.74
C ASN A 33 -6.23 21.71 -18.25
N LEU A 34 -6.24 23.00 -17.89
CA LEU A 34 -6.24 23.45 -16.49
C LEU A 34 -7.46 22.91 -15.73
N THR A 35 -8.65 23.04 -16.32
CA THR A 35 -9.91 22.61 -15.72
C THR A 35 -9.96 21.09 -15.55
N ALA A 36 -9.53 20.34 -16.57
CA ALA A 36 -9.44 18.88 -16.51
C ALA A 36 -8.53 18.43 -15.37
N ARG A 37 -7.30 18.95 -15.29
CA ARG A 37 -6.35 18.53 -14.27
C ARG A 37 -6.73 18.98 -12.84
N LEU A 38 -7.41 20.12 -12.69
CA LEU A 38 -7.96 20.56 -11.39
C LEU A 38 -9.11 19.65 -10.91
N LEU A 39 -10.01 19.25 -11.82
CA LEU A 39 -11.08 18.29 -11.53
C LEU A 39 -10.52 16.91 -11.14
N GLU A 40 -9.45 16.46 -11.80
CA GLU A 40 -8.76 15.21 -11.45
C GLU A 40 -8.04 15.29 -10.09
N LYS A 41 -7.37 16.41 -9.78
CA LYS A 41 -6.67 16.58 -8.50
C LYS A 41 -7.63 16.56 -7.30
N LYS A 42 -8.87 17.03 -7.49
CA LYS A 42 -9.93 16.96 -6.47
C LYS A 42 -10.29 15.51 -6.09
N ARG A 43 -10.13 14.54 -7.00
CA ARG A 43 -10.28 13.10 -6.72
C ARG A 43 -9.05 12.50 -6.01
N ASN A 44 -7.85 13.02 -6.29
CA ASN A 44 -6.59 12.52 -5.71
C ASN A 44 -6.15 13.19 -4.38
N CYS A 45 -6.83 14.22 -3.89
CA CYS A 45 -6.61 14.76 -2.53
C CYS A 45 -7.05 13.78 -1.42
N ASN A 46 -8.01 12.90 -1.72
CA ASN A 46 -8.38 11.81 -0.82
C ASN A 46 -7.38 10.64 -0.88
N ARG A 47 -6.53 10.58 -1.92
CA ARG A 47 -5.57 9.50 -2.13
C ARG A 47 -4.18 9.81 -1.58
N GLN A 48 -3.73 11.06 -1.59
CA GLN A 48 -2.38 11.40 -1.11
C GLN A 48 -2.20 11.20 0.41
N GLU A 49 -3.28 11.22 1.20
CA GLU A 49 -3.25 10.80 2.62
C GLU A 49 -3.06 9.28 2.79
N VAL A 50 -3.45 8.46 1.79
CA VAL A 50 -3.27 7.00 1.81
C VAL A 50 -2.00 6.53 1.10
N THR A 51 -1.31 7.37 0.31
CA THR A 51 -0.03 6.99 -0.33
C THR A 51 1.22 7.26 0.52
N ALA A 52 1.12 8.06 1.60
CA ALA A 52 2.16 8.13 2.63
C ALA A 52 2.28 6.83 3.47
N LEU A 53 1.53 5.78 3.12
CA LEU A 53 1.54 4.47 3.77
C LEU A 53 2.41 3.43 3.06
N VAL A 54 2.93 3.70 1.85
CA VAL A 54 3.65 2.68 1.05
C VAL A 54 5.16 2.93 0.94
N VAL A 55 5.67 4.08 1.35
CA VAL A 55 7.12 4.29 1.51
C VAL A 55 7.42 4.52 2.99
N GLY A 56 7.82 3.45 3.66
CA GLY A 56 8.52 3.55 4.95
C GLY A 56 7.66 3.62 6.21
N LYS A 57 6.54 2.89 6.32
CA LYS A 57 6.04 2.50 7.66
C LYS A 57 6.93 1.36 8.19
N THR A 58 8.07 1.74 8.75
CA THR A 58 8.80 0.91 9.71
C THR A 58 7.80 0.33 10.70
N ASN A 59 7.80 -1.00 10.83
CA ASN A 59 6.97 -1.73 11.79
C ASN A 59 7.51 -1.54 13.23
N GLU A 60 7.98 -0.34 13.56
CA GLU A 60 8.75 -0.03 14.76
C GLU A 60 7.88 0.00 16.03
N GLY A 61 6.56 0.14 15.89
CA GLY A 61 5.64 0.17 17.04
C GLY A 61 4.86 -1.11 17.34
N ARG A 62 4.81 -2.09 16.42
CA ARG A 62 3.96 -3.28 16.59
C ARG A 62 4.77 -4.53 16.95
N LYS A 63 4.58 -5.00 18.19
CA LYS A 63 5.09 -6.29 18.68
C LYS A 63 4.29 -7.42 18.03
N CYS A 64 4.98 -8.45 17.54
CA CYS A 64 4.36 -9.63 16.98
C CYS A 64 3.60 -10.39 18.07
N PHE A 65 2.29 -10.58 17.90
CA PHE A 65 1.44 -11.33 18.83
C PHE A 65 1.80 -12.82 19.00
N SER A 66 2.69 -13.36 18.15
CA SER A 66 3.14 -14.75 18.25
C SER A 66 4.50 -14.92 18.92
N CYS A 67 5.39 -13.91 18.86
CA CYS A 67 6.76 -14.05 19.37
C CYS A 67 7.24 -12.89 20.25
N GLY A 68 6.40 -11.87 20.46
CA GLY A 68 6.69 -10.69 21.27
C GLY A 68 7.69 -9.71 20.65
N LYS A 69 8.35 -10.05 19.53
CA LYS A 69 9.36 -9.20 18.88
C LYS A 69 8.71 -8.12 18.00
N ALA A 70 9.23 -6.89 18.07
CA ALA A 70 8.81 -5.80 17.19
C ALA A 70 9.35 -5.96 15.76
N GLY A 71 8.81 -5.19 14.80
CA GLY A 71 9.31 -5.15 13.44
C GLY A 71 8.60 -6.07 12.44
N HIS A 72 7.63 -6.89 12.86
CA HIS A 72 6.84 -7.73 11.96
C HIS A 72 5.49 -8.18 12.56
N TYR A 73 4.56 -8.59 11.69
CA TYR A 73 3.25 -9.12 12.10
C TYR A 73 3.25 -10.64 12.27
N LYS A 74 2.25 -11.21 12.97
CA LYS A 74 2.06 -12.67 13.16
C LYS A 74 2.20 -13.45 11.85
N LYS A 75 1.68 -12.91 10.74
CA LYS A 75 1.75 -13.52 9.40
C LYS A 75 3.16 -13.56 8.80
N SER A 76 4.04 -12.62 9.16
CA SER A 76 5.41 -12.51 8.65
C SER A 76 6.46 -12.94 9.69
N CYS A 77 6.02 -13.55 10.79
CA CYS A 77 6.90 -14.01 11.84
C CYS A 77 7.69 -15.24 11.39
N ARG A 78 9.00 -15.07 11.26
CA ARG A 78 9.92 -16.17 10.89
C ARG A 78 9.94 -17.30 11.94
N THR A 79 9.51 -17.01 13.17
CA THR A 79 9.37 -17.97 14.27
C THR A 79 8.06 -18.74 14.22
N ASN A 80 7.04 -18.25 13.50
CA ASN A 80 5.86 -19.04 13.13
C ASN A 80 6.23 -20.02 12.00
N LYS A 81 7.22 -20.89 12.24
CA LYS A 81 7.35 -22.11 11.45
C LYS A 81 6.08 -22.89 11.72
N LYS A 82 5.15 -22.83 10.78
CA LYS A 82 3.97 -23.69 10.70
C LYS A 82 4.41 -25.09 11.13
N HIS A 83 3.94 -25.52 12.30
CA HIS A 83 4.17 -26.88 12.77
C HIS A 83 2.93 -27.68 12.41
N CYS A 84 3.18 -28.89 11.96
CA CYS A 84 2.16 -29.85 11.64
C CYS A 84 1.51 -30.33 12.95
N GLU A 85 0.24 -29.99 13.19
CA GLU A 85 -0.49 -30.43 14.39
C GLU A 85 -0.74 -31.96 14.41
N HIS A 86 -0.50 -32.65 13.29
CA HIS A 86 -0.63 -34.10 13.18
C HIS A 86 0.68 -34.85 13.47
N CYS A 87 1.79 -34.30 13.01
CA CYS A 87 3.08 -34.99 12.95
C CYS A 87 4.18 -34.26 13.72
N ASN A 88 3.85 -33.13 14.35
CA ASN A 88 4.72 -32.25 15.13
C ASN A 88 6.00 -31.77 14.41
N LYS A 89 6.10 -31.97 13.09
CA LYS A 89 7.23 -31.49 12.28
C LYS A 89 7.03 -30.02 11.87
N LYS A 90 8.12 -29.27 11.91
CA LYS A 90 8.18 -27.87 11.45
C LYS A 90 8.29 -27.79 9.93
N GLY A 91 7.67 -26.78 9.32
CA GLY A 91 7.82 -26.47 7.90
C GLY A 91 6.58 -26.69 7.03
N HIS A 92 5.50 -27.26 7.57
CA HIS A 92 4.23 -27.46 6.87
C HIS A 92 3.04 -27.43 7.86
N LEU A 93 1.81 -27.27 7.35
CA LEU A 93 0.58 -27.31 8.15
C LEU A 93 -0.04 -28.71 8.09
N LYS A 94 -1.05 -28.99 8.94
CA LYS A 94 -1.86 -30.21 8.87
C LYS A 94 -2.40 -30.48 7.46
N LYS A 95 -2.77 -29.42 6.72
CA LYS A 95 -3.27 -29.49 5.34
C LYS A 95 -2.21 -29.95 4.32
N ASP A 96 -0.95 -29.66 4.56
CA ASP A 96 0.19 -29.97 3.70
C ASP A 96 1.02 -31.12 4.28
N CYS A 97 0.45 -31.90 5.19
CA CYS A 97 1.14 -32.99 5.85
C CYS A 97 1.18 -34.21 4.93
N TRP A 98 2.38 -34.55 4.47
CA TRP A 98 2.61 -35.74 3.67
C TRP A 98 2.15 -37.04 4.36
N PHE A 99 2.21 -37.10 5.69
CA PHE A 99 1.73 -38.26 6.46
C PHE A 99 0.20 -38.38 6.46
N LEU A 100 -0.56 -37.27 6.50
CA LEU A 100 -2.02 -37.32 6.37
C LEU A 100 -2.48 -37.87 5.02
N SER A 101 -1.73 -37.56 3.95
CA SER A 101 -2.11 -37.99 2.60
C SER A 101 -2.03 -39.50 2.40
N ARG A 102 -1.35 -40.22 3.30
CA ARG A 102 -1.17 -41.69 3.23
C ARG A 102 -2.18 -42.46 4.08
N GLU A 103 -2.73 -41.82 5.11
CA GLU A 103 -3.66 -42.45 6.07
C GLU A 103 -5.08 -42.61 5.50
N GLY A 104 -5.46 -41.80 4.50
CA GLY A 104 -6.75 -41.94 3.79
C GLY A 104 -6.87 -43.15 2.84
N LEU A 105 -5.88 -44.04 2.80
CA LEU A 105 -5.87 -45.23 1.91
C LEU A 105 -5.97 -46.57 2.66
N LEU A 106 -6.07 -46.54 4.00
CA LEU A 106 -6.16 -47.72 4.87
C LEU A 106 -7.54 -47.87 5.55
N GLU A 107 -8.55 -47.13 5.09
CA GLU A 107 -9.95 -47.31 5.50
C GLU A 107 -10.83 -47.74 4.31
N LYS A 108 -10.53 -48.92 3.74
CA LYS A 108 -11.48 -49.73 2.97
C LYS A 108 -11.47 -51.16 3.49
#